data_AF-A0A375IQQ3-F1
#
_entry.id   AF-A0A375IQQ3-F1
#
_cell.length_a   1.000
_cell.length_b   1.000
_cell.length_c   1.000
_cell.angle_alpha   90.00
_cell.angle_beta   90.00
_cell.angle_gamma   90.00
#
_symmetry.space_group_name_H-M   'P 1'
#
loop_
_entity.id
_entity.type
_entity.pdbx_description
1 polymer ?
#
loop_
_entity_poly.entity_id
_entity_poly.type
_entity_poly.pdbx_seq_one_letter_code
_entity_poly.pdbx_strand_id
1 'polypeptide(L)'
;MRHTEISRSLFLFVGSAAVIGSLGGCGGSDENKAAAAPPPSDSTAIATPQTTCSDFLGQTIEGATVTKAQVVPAANGVPERCTVLAQMPQDLQFEVNLPTSWNMRTVFLGGGGFDGSITRLPNGSNSPNIAERGFATIATNHGHTSANTQAWALDSEMLNEYAYLAVPRVLPAAKAIMQTYYGAQPVSSAKIIYEGCSGGGRQGLIQAQRFPNLFDGVISRAPANAYTPQFLWYQKTYKQLAKPGAALSTAKIKTISDAVYRKCDALDGVADRIVSRPDLCQFDPAELKCSGAESDACLTDPQIDSARTFYAATNIANGSYTWPGFPYGGEEQQGTPTHMWGGAISKLLMDGFIRYFVAQDPMVDPLTLEPEHYTARLNQLVTMIDAVNPDLTQFRARGGKLILWTGLTDWLITANNATDYYTKVVTHAGGQAEADKFVEYFTAPGVNHCAGGTGADTVDLVGPMFDWIEKGVPPSQAGMVATQSTPLPNEKPVKRPLCKYPQYARYNGMGDPTEDSSFTCVTP
;
A
#
# COMPACT_ATOMS: atom_id res chain seq x y z
N MET A 1 -4.94 0.12 61.42
CA MET A 1 -4.33 0.86 62.56
C MET A 1 -3.58 2.05 61.98
N ARG A 2 -3.76 3.27 62.50
CA ARG A 2 -2.99 4.53 62.21
C ARG A 2 -2.90 4.95 60.71
N HIS A 3 -3.26 6.17 60.28
CA HIS A 3 -2.77 7.51 60.66
C HIS A 3 -1.26 7.70 60.39
N THR A 4 -0.71 8.81 59.88
CA THR A 4 -1.15 9.98 59.06
C THR A 4 0.16 10.70 58.56
N GLU A 5 0.26 11.83 57.83
CA GLU A 5 -0.69 12.89 57.43
C GLU A 5 -0.31 13.64 56.12
N ILE A 6 -1.03 14.72 55.85
CA ILE A 6 -0.92 15.77 54.80
C ILE A 6 0.43 16.52 54.77
N SER A 7 0.85 16.99 53.59
CA SER A 7 1.37 18.37 53.45
C SER A 7 1.14 18.97 52.06
N ARG A 8 0.74 20.25 52.02
CA ARG A 8 0.74 21.14 50.85
C ARG A 8 1.65 22.32 51.18
N SER A 9 2.41 22.81 50.21
CA SER A 9 3.02 24.15 50.27
C SER A 9 2.62 24.98 49.06
N LEU A 10 2.26 26.23 49.32
CA LEU A 10 1.83 27.24 48.35
C LEU A 10 2.80 28.42 48.47
N PHE A 11 3.27 28.97 47.35
CA PHE A 11 3.97 30.25 47.35
C PHE A 11 3.43 31.16 46.25
N LEU A 12 3.16 32.41 46.62
CA LEU A 12 2.43 33.38 45.83
C LEU A 12 2.82 34.80 46.29
N PHE A 13 3.65 35.49 45.49
CA PHE A 13 3.88 36.95 45.57
C PHE A 13 4.08 37.42 44.12
N VAL A 14 3.11 38.14 43.55
CA VAL A 14 3.07 39.61 43.44
C VAL A 14 4.26 40.17 42.64
N GLY A 15 3.97 40.74 41.48
CA GLY A 15 4.95 41.38 40.60
C GLY A 15 4.94 42.92 40.69
N SER A 16 5.63 43.55 39.74
CA SER A 16 5.58 45.00 39.49
C SER A 16 5.88 45.26 38.01
N ALA A 17 5.28 46.31 37.45
CA ALA A 17 5.48 46.71 36.05
C ALA A 17 6.21 48.05 35.97
N ALA A 18 7.11 48.19 35.01
CA ALA A 18 7.69 49.47 34.60
C ALA A 18 8.04 49.43 33.11
N VAL A 19 7.75 50.51 32.40
CA VAL A 19 8.08 50.71 30.98
C VAL A 19 9.13 51.79 30.88
N ILE A 20 10.17 51.56 30.08
CA ILE A 20 10.98 52.57 29.37
C ILE A 20 11.52 51.89 28.10
N GLY A 21 11.55 52.61 27.00
CA GLY A 21 12.10 52.12 25.72
C GLY A 21 13.19 53.05 25.19
N SER A 22 14.04 52.52 24.32
CA SER A 22 15.03 53.28 23.54
C SER A 22 15.28 52.57 22.21
N LEU A 23 15.50 53.34 21.14
CA LEU A 23 15.78 52.81 19.80
C LEU A 23 17.30 52.70 19.55
N GLY A 24 17.69 51.81 18.62
CA GLY A 24 18.91 51.97 17.83
C GLY A 24 19.68 50.68 17.53
N GLY A 25 20.10 50.51 16.28
CA GLY A 25 21.08 49.50 15.85
C GLY A 25 20.59 48.55 14.76
N CYS A 26 21.09 48.73 13.54
CA CYS A 26 20.92 47.75 12.46
C CYS A 26 21.97 46.64 12.56
N GLY A 27 21.60 45.41 12.18
CA GLY A 27 22.52 44.28 12.11
C GLY A 27 21.83 43.09 11.43
N GLY A 28 21.84 43.05 10.10
CA GLY A 28 21.15 42.02 9.32
C GLY A 28 22.09 40.92 8.84
N SER A 29 21.64 39.67 8.96
CA SER A 29 22.13 38.51 8.22
C SER A 29 21.04 37.44 8.23
N ASP A 30 20.26 37.34 7.15
CA ASP A 30 19.06 36.51 7.09
C ASP A 30 19.39 35.01 7.02
N GLU A 31 19.57 34.35 8.17
CA GLU A 31 19.37 32.91 8.28
C GLU A 31 17.88 32.61 8.09
N ASN A 32 17.50 32.41 6.82
CA ASN A 32 16.12 32.13 6.43
C ASN A 32 15.75 30.69 6.79
N LYS A 33 15.61 30.43 8.09
CA LYS A 33 15.06 29.19 8.65
C LYS A 33 13.62 29.06 8.21
N ALA A 34 13.42 28.33 7.10
CA ALA A 34 12.11 27.90 6.66
C ALA A 34 11.45 27.08 7.78
N ALA A 35 10.56 27.71 8.54
CA ALA A 35 9.64 26.99 9.39
C ALA A 35 8.84 26.02 8.52
N ALA A 36 8.62 24.80 9.01
CA ALA A 36 7.83 23.81 8.29
C ALA A 36 6.49 24.45 7.86
N ALA A 37 6.20 24.41 6.56
CA ALA A 37 5.02 25.07 6.03
C ALA A 37 3.77 24.53 6.75
N PRO A 38 2.84 25.39 7.21
CA PRO A 38 1.58 24.92 7.73
C PRO A 38 0.88 24.11 6.62
N PRO A 39 0.17 23.01 6.96
CA PRO A 39 -0.54 22.23 5.96
C PRO A 39 -1.49 23.15 5.17
N PRO A 40 -1.60 22.98 3.85
CA PRO A 40 -2.32 23.91 3.00
C PRO A 40 -3.75 24.09 3.49
N SER A 41 -4.15 25.34 3.72
CA SER A 41 -5.46 25.70 4.25
C SER A 41 -6.53 25.50 3.18
N ASP A 42 -6.95 24.25 3.00
CA ASP A 42 -8.04 23.87 2.10
C ASP A 42 -9.33 24.60 2.48
N SER A 43 -9.74 25.57 1.67
CA SER A 43 -11.05 26.21 1.77
C SER A 43 -12.16 25.35 1.16
N THR A 44 -12.13 24.04 1.41
CA THR A 44 -13.22 23.12 1.08
C THR A 44 -14.47 23.53 1.88
N ALA A 45 -15.61 23.70 1.22
CA ALA A 45 -16.86 23.92 1.94
C ALA A 45 -17.17 22.71 2.83
N ILE A 46 -17.63 22.96 4.06
CA ILE A 46 -17.93 21.92 5.04
C ILE A 46 -19.42 21.58 4.96
N ALA A 47 -19.72 20.29 4.82
CA ALA A 47 -21.08 19.75 4.91
C ALA A 47 -21.34 19.20 6.32
N THR A 48 -22.54 19.44 6.83
CA THR A 48 -22.99 19.03 8.17
C THR A 48 -24.22 18.12 8.09
N PRO A 49 -24.49 17.29 9.12
CA PRO A 49 -25.61 16.36 9.14
C PRO A 49 -26.98 17.04 8.98
N GLN A 50 -27.85 16.41 8.19
CA GLN A 50 -29.25 16.77 7.97
C GLN A 50 -30.23 15.82 8.69
N THR A 51 -29.73 14.69 9.22
CA THR A 51 -30.47 13.66 9.98
C THR A 51 -29.60 13.17 11.14
N THR A 52 -30.18 12.52 12.15
CA THR A 52 -29.39 11.91 13.23
C THR A 52 -28.79 10.58 12.77
N CYS A 53 -27.64 10.19 13.34
CA CYS A 53 -27.00 8.93 12.97
C CYS A 53 -27.88 7.71 13.29
N SER A 54 -28.65 7.77 14.39
CA SER A 54 -29.57 6.72 14.83
C SER A 54 -30.70 6.43 13.84
N ASP A 55 -31.12 7.41 13.03
CA ASP A 55 -32.26 7.26 12.13
C ASP A 55 -32.04 6.18 11.06
N PHE A 56 -30.77 5.92 10.70
CA PHE A 56 -30.40 4.87 9.74
C PHE A 56 -30.68 3.44 10.22
N LEU A 57 -30.75 3.17 11.52
CA LEU A 57 -30.76 1.80 12.03
C LEU A 57 -32.01 1.03 11.55
N GLY A 58 -31.80 -0.08 10.84
CA GLY A 58 -32.88 -0.90 10.27
C GLY A 58 -33.47 -0.36 8.96
N GLN A 59 -33.00 0.76 8.42
CA GLN A 59 -33.40 1.19 7.07
C GLN A 59 -32.82 0.27 6.00
N THR A 60 -33.57 0.10 4.90
CA THR A 60 -33.06 -0.50 3.66
C THR A 60 -32.87 0.60 2.61
N ILE A 61 -31.64 0.80 2.15
CA ILE A 61 -31.23 1.85 1.22
C ILE A 61 -30.49 1.19 0.03
N GLU A 62 -30.98 1.37 -1.20
CA GLU A 62 -30.41 0.74 -2.41
C GLU A 62 -30.17 -0.78 -2.27
N GLY A 63 -31.09 -1.49 -1.58
CA GLY A 63 -30.98 -2.93 -1.31
C GLY A 63 -30.01 -3.33 -0.21
N ALA A 64 -29.38 -2.38 0.48
CA ALA A 64 -28.56 -2.61 1.67
C ALA A 64 -29.35 -2.32 2.96
N THR A 65 -29.43 -3.28 3.87
CA THR A 65 -30.06 -3.10 5.19
C THR A 65 -29.02 -2.65 6.21
N VAL A 66 -29.25 -1.52 6.87
CA VAL A 66 -28.37 -0.99 7.91
C VAL A 66 -28.51 -1.81 9.20
N THR A 67 -27.46 -2.53 9.55
CA THR A 67 -27.39 -3.39 10.75
C THR A 67 -26.83 -2.67 11.97
N LYS A 68 -26.15 -1.52 11.77
CA LYS A 68 -25.61 -0.68 12.85
C LYS A 68 -25.52 0.76 12.38
N ALA A 69 -25.93 1.70 13.23
CA ALA A 69 -25.62 3.12 13.05
C ALA A 69 -25.34 3.73 14.44
N GLN A 70 -24.17 4.33 14.63
CA GLN A 70 -23.75 4.90 15.92
C GLN A 70 -22.92 6.18 15.73
N VAL A 71 -23.09 7.16 16.62
CA VAL A 71 -22.12 8.25 16.75
C VAL A 71 -20.89 7.71 17.48
N VAL A 72 -19.71 7.95 16.93
CA VAL A 72 -18.42 7.72 17.56
C VAL A 72 -17.82 9.08 17.92
N PRO A 73 -17.65 9.40 19.22
CA PRO A 73 -17.05 10.67 19.65
C PRO A 73 -15.64 10.90 19.09
N ALA A 74 -15.23 12.17 19.05
CA ALA A 74 -13.87 12.54 18.69
C ALA A 74 -12.84 11.98 19.69
N ALA A 75 -11.76 11.39 19.19
CA ALA A 75 -10.68 10.82 19.99
C ALA A 75 -9.38 10.72 19.18
N ASN A 76 -8.23 10.96 19.82
CA ASN A 76 -6.90 10.78 19.22
C ASN A 76 -6.73 11.46 17.85
N GLY A 77 -7.17 12.71 17.71
CA GLY A 77 -7.13 13.46 16.44
C GLY A 77 -8.26 13.13 15.46
N VAL A 78 -8.88 11.96 15.56
CA VAL A 78 -10.03 11.57 14.73
C VAL A 78 -11.29 12.34 15.20
N PRO A 79 -12.00 13.06 14.31
CA PRO A 79 -13.20 13.80 14.66
C PRO A 79 -14.39 12.87 14.96
N GLU A 80 -15.43 13.48 15.52
CA GLU A 80 -16.73 12.85 15.72
C GLU A 80 -17.36 12.48 14.38
N ARG A 81 -18.00 11.31 14.32
CA ARG A 81 -18.59 10.77 13.09
C ARG A 81 -19.76 9.84 13.36
N CYS A 82 -20.67 9.73 12.41
CA CYS A 82 -21.59 8.61 12.32
C CYS A 82 -20.89 7.42 11.64
N THR A 83 -20.87 6.24 12.28
CA THR A 83 -20.42 4.98 11.66
C THR A 83 -21.65 4.13 11.36
N VAL A 84 -21.89 3.87 10.07
CA VAL A 84 -22.99 3.06 9.54
C VAL A 84 -22.42 1.75 8.99
N LEU A 85 -22.93 0.60 9.43
CA LEU A 85 -22.67 -0.71 8.83
C LEU A 85 -23.94 -1.19 8.14
N ALA A 86 -23.82 -1.62 6.89
CA ALA A 86 -24.92 -2.16 6.10
C ALA A 86 -24.56 -3.51 5.46
N GLN A 87 -25.58 -4.35 5.26
CA GLN A 87 -25.48 -5.67 4.67
C GLN A 87 -26.37 -5.78 3.42
N MET A 88 -25.84 -6.40 2.38
CA MET A 88 -26.49 -6.71 1.11
C MET A 88 -26.56 -8.24 0.92
N PRO A 89 -27.30 -8.76 -0.07
CA PRO A 89 -27.32 -10.19 -0.38
C PRO A 89 -25.93 -10.77 -0.73
N GLN A 90 -25.73 -12.05 -0.44
CA GLN A 90 -24.46 -12.80 -0.53
C GLN A 90 -23.36 -12.28 0.39
N ASP A 91 -23.67 -12.17 1.70
CA ASP A 91 -22.77 -11.76 2.80
C ASP A 91 -21.96 -10.46 2.59
N LEU A 92 -22.25 -9.70 1.54
CA LEU A 92 -21.60 -8.45 1.20
C LEU A 92 -21.97 -7.38 2.24
N GLN A 93 -20.98 -6.93 3.00
CA GLN A 93 -21.11 -5.90 4.03
C GLN A 93 -20.22 -4.71 3.69
N PHE A 94 -20.66 -3.52 4.04
CA PHE A 94 -19.85 -2.31 3.96
C PHE A 94 -20.08 -1.38 5.15
N GLU A 95 -19.02 -0.67 5.52
CA GLU A 95 -19.04 0.37 6.54
C GLU A 95 -18.83 1.73 5.88
N VAL A 96 -19.63 2.72 6.30
CA VAL A 96 -19.47 4.13 5.94
C VAL A 96 -19.20 4.91 7.21
N ASN A 97 -18.10 5.66 7.24
CA ASN A 97 -17.77 6.59 8.32
C ASN A 97 -17.98 8.03 7.82
N LEU A 98 -18.76 8.80 8.58
CA LEU A 98 -19.36 10.07 8.18
C LEU A 98 -19.05 11.17 9.23
N PRO A 99 -17.96 11.94 9.09
CA PRO A 99 -17.63 13.03 10.03
C PRO A 99 -18.75 14.06 10.20
N THR A 100 -18.96 14.55 11.42
CA THR A 100 -19.99 15.59 11.67
C THR A 100 -19.61 16.97 11.11
N SER A 101 -18.34 17.15 10.72
CA SER A 101 -17.87 18.19 9.79
C SER A 101 -17.15 17.51 8.62
N TRP A 102 -17.83 17.34 7.49
CA TRP A 102 -17.27 16.66 6.31
C TRP A 102 -16.73 17.66 5.27
N ASN A 103 -15.51 17.44 4.82
CA ASN A 103 -14.79 18.31 3.86
C ASN A 103 -15.17 18.11 2.37
N MET A 104 -16.32 17.50 2.08
CA MET A 104 -16.77 17.12 0.73
C MET A 104 -15.79 16.23 -0.08
N ARG A 105 -14.88 15.53 0.59
CA ARG A 105 -13.95 14.56 -0.02
C ARG A 105 -14.12 13.18 0.62
N THR A 106 -14.10 12.13 -0.20
CA THR A 106 -14.41 10.75 0.22
C THR A 106 -13.30 9.79 -0.20
N VAL A 107 -12.90 8.89 0.70
CA VAL A 107 -11.90 7.85 0.42
C VAL A 107 -12.55 6.47 0.56
N PHE A 108 -12.62 5.71 -0.54
CA PHE A 108 -12.93 4.29 -0.50
C PHE A 108 -11.66 3.51 -0.16
N LEU A 109 -11.70 2.73 0.91
CA LEU A 109 -10.56 1.95 1.40
C LEU A 109 -10.61 0.54 0.81
N GLY A 110 -9.51 0.14 0.18
CA GLY A 110 -9.35 -1.21 -0.37
C GLY A 110 -9.14 -2.28 0.68
N GLY A 111 -9.35 -3.53 0.26
CA GLY A 111 -9.12 -4.73 1.06
C GLY A 111 -7.67 -5.22 1.04
N GLY A 112 -7.46 -6.49 1.40
CA GLY A 112 -6.16 -7.13 1.43
C GLY A 112 -6.22 -8.67 1.35
N GLY A 113 -5.24 -9.27 0.69
CA GLY A 113 -5.16 -10.73 0.53
C GLY A 113 -6.40 -11.31 -0.16
N PHE A 114 -7.11 -12.19 0.55
CA PHE A 114 -8.37 -12.84 0.12
C PHE A 114 -9.64 -12.14 0.64
N ASP A 115 -9.50 -11.05 1.39
CA ASP A 115 -10.57 -10.34 2.09
C ASP A 115 -11.48 -11.26 2.93
N GLY A 116 -12.77 -10.90 3.09
CA GLY A 116 -13.64 -11.41 4.15
C GLY A 116 -13.72 -10.51 5.38
N SER A 117 -13.13 -9.31 5.34
CA SER A 117 -13.15 -8.34 6.44
C SER A 117 -13.16 -6.89 5.94
N ILE A 118 -13.74 -5.97 6.72
CA ILE A 118 -13.83 -4.54 6.36
C ILE A 118 -12.59 -3.80 6.86
N THR A 119 -11.82 -3.21 5.95
CA THR A 119 -10.70 -2.31 6.25
C THR A 119 -11.15 -1.12 7.10
N ARG A 120 -10.39 -0.82 8.16
CA ARG A 120 -10.63 0.32 9.05
C ARG A 120 -9.34 1.12 9.27
N LEU A 121 -9.49 2.30 9.88
CA LEU A 121 -8.42 3.25 10.17
C LEU A 121 -8.34 3.56 11.68
N PRO A 122 -7.16 3.95 12.20
CA PRO A 122 -5.87 4.02 11.50
C PRO A 122 -5.31 2.63 11.16
N ASN A 123 -4.53 2.54 10.10
CA ASN A 123 -3.74 1.38 9.71
C ASN A 123 -2.42 1.85 9.04
N GLY A 124 -1.44 0.97 8.88
CA GLY A 124 -0.13 1.34 8.30
C GLY A 124 -0.05 1.29 6.77
N SER A 125 -1.05 0.74 6.08
CA SER A 125 -1.02 0.44 4.64
C SER A 125 -1.70 1.49 3.75
N ASN A 126 -2.44 2.40 4.37
CA ASN A 126 -3.09 3.57 3.75
C ASN A 126 -2.28 4.85 4.01
N SER A 127 -2.65 5.94 3.35
CA SER A 127 -2.12 7.27 3.67
C SER A 127 -2.44 7.64 5.12
N PRO A 128 -1.48 8.27 5.85
CA PRO A 128 -1.72 8.73 7.21
C PRO A 128 -2.83 9.79 7.27
N ASN A 129 -3.41 9.95 8.45
CA ASN A 129 -4.33 11.04 8.80
C ASN A 129 -5.65 11.09 7.98
N ILE A 130 -5.98 10.08 7.16
CA ILE A 130 -7.27 10.00 6.45
C ILE A 130 -8.44 10.10 7.43
N ALA A 131 -8.36 9.39 8.55
CA ALA A 131 -9.39 9.43 9.58
C ALA A 131 -9.52 10.81 10.24
N GLU A 132 -8.45 11.62 10.27
CA GLU A 132 -8.34 12.88 11.02
C GLU A 132 -8.77 14.09 10.17
N ARG A 133 -8.48 14.09 8.86
CA ARG A 133 -8.68 15.23 7.95
C ARG A 133 -10.15 15.51 7.57
N GLY A 134 -11.11 14.88 8.23
CA GLY A 134 -12.55 15.10 8.00
C GLY A 134 -13.08 14.49 6.70
N PHE A 135 -12.39 13.48 6.13
CA PHE A 135 -12.89 12.71 5.00
C PHE A 135 -14.01 11.75 5.42
N ALA A 136 -15.03 11.59 4.58
CA ALA A 136 -15.89 10.42 4.67
C ALA A 136 -15.13 9.18 4.14
N THR A 137 -15.33 8.01 4.75
CA THR A 137 -14.72 6.76 4.25
C THR A 137 -15.73 5.66 4.03
N ILE A 138 -15.44 4.81 3.05
CA ILE A 138 -16.27 3.65 2.66
C ILE A 138 -15.34 2.43 2.57
N ALA A 139 -15.73 1.28 3.12
CA ALA A 139 -14.97 0.03 3.01
C ALA A 139 -15.90 -1.18 2.96
N THR A 140 -15.49 -2.29 2.33
CA THR A 140 -16.31 -3.52 2.21
C THR A 140 -15.52 -4.80 2.49
N ASN A 141 -16.22 -5.86 2.91
CA ASN A 141 -15.65 -7.19 3.15
C ASN A 141 -15.41 -8.02 1.89
N HIS A 142 -15.82 -7.53 0.71
CA HIS A 142 -15.72 -8.21 -0.58
C HIS A 142 -16.49 -9.55 -0.68
N GLY A 143 -17.66 -9.62 -0.04
CA GLY A 143 -18.68 -10.66 -0.33
C GLY A 143 -18.65 -11.93 0.51
N HIS A 144 -17.85 -11.97 1.59
CA HIS A 144 -17.86 -13.08 2.56
C HIS A 144 -17.37 -12.63 3.94
N THR A 145 -17.42 -13.53 4.92
CA THR A 145 -16.88 -13.31 6.29
C THR A 145 -15.99 -14.47 6.76
N SER A 146 -15.51 -15.29 5.82
CA SER A 146 -14.97 -16.63 6.07
C SER A 146 -13.53 -16.63 6.60
N ALA A 147 -13.37 -16.49 7.92
CA ALA A 147 -12.06 -16.36 8.57
C ALA A 147 -11.08 -17.56 8.41
N ASN A 148 -11.56 -18.76 8.04
CA ASN A 148 -10.80 -20.01 8.27
C ASN A 148 -10.36 -20.80 7.01
N THR A 149 -10.92 -20.56 5.82
CA THR A 149 -10.44 -21.18 4.55
C THR A 149 -10.83 -20.32 3.34
N GLN A 150 -10.19 -20.55 2.19
CA GLN A 150 -10.61 -20.01 0.89
C GLN A 150 -11.74 -20.83 0.22
N ALA A 151 -12.43 -21.72 0.95
CA ALA A 151 -13.48 -22.57 0.39
C ALA A 151 -14.69 -21.78 -0.17
N TRP A 152 -14.88 -20.52 0.26
CA TRP A 152 -15.84 -19.59 -0.33
C TRP A 152 -15.60 -19.35 -1.82
N ALA A 153 -14.36 -19.51 -2.33
CA ALA A 153 -14.03 -19.34 -3.74
C ALA A 153 -14.57 -20.47 -4.65
N LEU A 154 -15.15 -21.52 -4.06
CA LEU A 154 -15.94 -22.52 -4.78
C LEU A 154 -17.36 -22.02 -5.12
N ASP A 155 -17.88 -21.04 -4.36
CA ASP A 155 -19.12 -20.35 -4.70
C ASP A 155 -18.84 -19.30 -5.77
N SER A 156 -19.58 -19.38 -6.88
CA SER A 156 -19.36 -18.48 -8.03
C SER A 156 -19.79 -17.05 -7.77
N GLU A 157 -20.77 -16.79 -6.90
CA GLU A 157 -21.20 -15.43 -6.58
C GLU A 157 -20.17 -14.77 -5.66
N MET A 158 -19.75 -15.43 -4.58
CA MET A 158 -18.67 -14.94 -3.69
C MET A 158 -17.36 -14.71 -4.45
N LEU A 159 -17.01 -15.59 -5.39
CA LEU A 159 -15.83 -15.42 -6.24
C LEU A 159 -15.94 -14.18 -7.15
N ASN A 160 -17.12 -13.88 -7.71
CA ASN A 160 -17.34 -12.66 -8.50
C ASN A 160 -17.27 -11.38 -7.64
N GLU A 161 -17.81 -11.41 -6.41
CA GLU A 161 -17.73 -10.31 -5.45
C GLU A 161 -16.27 -9.96 -5.10
N TYR A 162 -15.48 -10.96 -4.72
CA TYR A 162 -14.05 -10.79 -4.44
C TYR A 162 -13.27 -10.33 -5.69
N ALA A 163 -13.56 -10.91 -6.84
CA ALA A 163 -12.81 -10.64 -8.06
C ALA A 163 -13.01 -9.18 -8.52
N TYR A 164 -14.25 -8.70 -8.63
CA TYR A 164 -14.52 -7.36 -9.17
C TYR A 164 -15.88 -6.71 -8.80
N LEU A 165 -16.89 -7.44 -8.28
CA LEU A 165 -18.25 -6.89 -8.12
C LEU A 165 -18.53 -6.12 -6.81
N ALA A 166 -17.80 -6.37 -5.72
CA ALA A 166 -18.17 -5.80 -4.43
C ALA A 166 -18.15 -4.25 -4.42
N VAL A 167 -17.08 -3.64 -4.95
CA VAL A 167 -16.93 -2.17 -5.00
C VAL A 167 -18.04 -1.49 -5.82
N PRO A 168 -18.34 -1.89 -7.08
CA PRO A 168 -19.47 -1.31 -7.82
C PRO A 168 -20.84 -1.61 -7.21
N ARG A 169 -21.02 -2.72 -6.47
CA ARG A 169 -22.30 -3.04 -5.78
C ARG A 169 -22.55 -2.18 -4.54
N VAL A 170 -21.56 -1.96 -3.68
CA VAL A 170 -21.76 -1.21 -2.43
C VAL A 170 -21.79 0.31 -2.63
N LEU A 171 -21.13 0.83 -3.68
CA LEU A 171 -20.93 2.27 -3.83
C LEU A 171 -22.22 3.08 -4.05
N PRO A 172 -23.25 2.62 -4.78
CA PRO A 172 -24.54 3.29 -4.86
C PRO A 172 -25.22 3.43 -3.49
N ALA A 173 -25.28 2.34 -2.71
CA ALA A 173 -25.87 2.34 -1.37
C ALA A 173 -25.11 3.22 -0.39
N ALA A 174 -23.77 3.19 -0.43
CA ALA A 174 -22.94 4.09 0.36
C ALA A 174 -23.16 5.57 -0.01
N LYS A 175 -23.26 5.90 -1.31
CA LYS A 175 -23.59 7.26 -1.77
C LYS A 175 -25.00 7.69 -1.35
N ALA A 176 -25.99 6.80 -1.38
CA ALA A 176 -27.35 7.09 -0.91
C ALA A 176 -27.40 7.34 0.62
N ILE A 177 -26.68 6.54 1.42
CA ILE A 177 -26.48 6.81 2.86
C ILE A 177 -25.85 8.19 3.08
N MET A 178 -24.81 8.55 2.32
CA MET A 178 -24.21 9.89 2.38
C MET A 178 -25.19 11.00 1.98
N GLN A 179 -26.04 10.79 0.96
CA GLN A 179 -27.03 11.77 0.51
C GLN A 179 -28.12 12.01 1.56
N THR A 180 -28.56 10.97 2.26
CA THR A 180 -29.47 11.08 3.41
C THR A 180 -28.79 11.79 4.60
N TYR A 181 -27.48 11.60 4.80
CA TYR A 181 -26.77 12.22 5.92
C TYR A 181 -26.40 13.70 5.69
N TYR A 182 -25.88 14.07 4.52
CA TYR A 182 -25.37 15.42 4.22
C TYR A 182 -26.24 16.23 3.24
N GLY A 183 -27.29 15.62 2.69
CA GLY A 183 -28.06 16.17 1.58
C GLY A 183 -27.47 15.83 0.20
N ALA A 184 -28.32 15.82 -0.82
CA ALA A 184 -27.95 15.37 -2.17
C ALA A 184 -26.90 16.27 -2.86
N GLN A 185 -26.99 17.59 -2.69
CA GLN A 185 -26.13 18.55 -3.39
C GLN A 185 -24.65 18.43 -3.00
N PRO A 186 -24.25 18.44 -1.71
CA PRO A 186 -22.87 18.20 -1.30
C PRO A 186 -22.30 16.88 -1.86
N VAL A 187 -23.07 15.78 -1.77
CA VAL A 187 -22.60 14.46 -2.24
C VAL A 187 -22.50 14.36 -3.76
N SER A 188 -23.32 15.11 -4.51
CA SER A 188 -23.20 15.21 -5.97
C SER A 188 -22.00 16.07 -6.44
N SER A 189 -21.53 16.99 -5.60
CA SER A 189 -20.39 17.86 -5.89
C SER A 189 -19.04 17.34 -5.34
N ALA A 190 -19.10 16.40 -4.38
CA ALA A 190 -17.96 15.85 -3.68
C ALA A 190 -17.03 15.04 -4.58
N LYS A 191 -15.74 15.02 -4.22
CA LYS A 191 -14.72 14.18 -4.87
C LYS A 191 -14.57 12.86 -4.15
N ILE A 192 -14.55 11.76 -4.90
CA ILE A 192 -14.35 10.42 -4.36
C ILE A 192 -13.14 9.73 -5.00
N ILE A 193 -12.22 9.30 -4.16
CA ILE A 193 -11.05 8.53 -4.56
C ILE A 193 -11.08 7.13 -3.94
N TYR A 194 -10.27 6.24 -4.49
CA TYR A 194 -9.99 4.93 -3.94
C TYR A 194 -8.54 4.90 -3.43
N GLU A 195 -8.27 4.31 -2.25
CA GLU A 195 -6.91 3.91 -1.86
C GLU A 195 -6.91 2.49 -1.27
N GLY A 196 -6.08 1.61 -1.84
CA GLY A 196 -5.85 0.28 -1.32
C GLY A 196 -4.42 -0.18 -1.54
N CYS A 197 -3.97 -1.14 -0.72
CA CYS A 197 -2.69 -1.81 -0.89
C CYS A 197 -2.86 -3.31 -1.14
N SER A 198 -1.91 -4.00 -1.78
CA SER A 198 -1.95 -5.46 -1.96
C SER A 198 -3.16 -5.91 -2.81
N GLY A 199 -4.05 -6.73 -2.24
CA GLY A 199 -5.37 -7.03 -2.79
C GLY A 199 -6.22 -5.78 -3.06
N GLY A 200 -6.15 -4.77 -2.20
CA GLY A 200 -6.71 -3.43 -2.42
C GLY A 200 -6.04 -2.69 -3.58
N GLY A 201 -4.72 -2.84 -3.76
CA GLY A 201 -4.02 -2.27 -4.91
C GLY A 201 -4.54 -2.85 -6.24
N ARG A 202 -4.74 -4.18 -6.29
CA ARG A 202 -5.42 -4.88 -7.39
C ARG A 202 -6.84 -4.37 -7.60
N GLN A 203 -7.65 -4.34 -6.55
CA GLN A 203 -9.05 -3.89 -6.60
C GLN A 203 -9.17 -2.46 -7.15
N GLY A 204 -8.29 -1.53 -6.75
CA GLY A 204 -8.24 -0.18 -7.30
C GLY A 204 -7.95 -0.14 -8.80
N LEU A 205 -6.99 -0.96 -9.27
CA LEU A 205 -6.71 -1.10 -10.70
C LEU A 205 -7.88 -1.74 -11.48
N ILE A 206 -8.60 -2.70 -10.88
CA ILE A 206 -9.87 -3.20 -11.44
C ILE A 206 -10.88 -2.07 -11.61
N GLN A 207 -10.98 -1.12 -10.65
CA GLN A 207 -11.88 0.03 -10.81
C GLN A 207 -11.43 0.94 -11.96
N ALA A 208 -10.14 1.27 -12.06
CA ALA A 208 -9.62 2.09 -13.14
C ALA A 208 -9.80 1.45 -14.54
N GLN A 209 -9.60 0.13 -14.65
CA GLN A 209 -9.66 -0.62 -15.92
C GLN A 209 -11.09 -0.99 -16.35
N ARG A 210 -11.97 -1.35 -15.40
CA ARG A 210 -13.29 -1.95 -15.69
C ARG A 210 -14.47 -1.07 -15.28
N PHE A 211 -14.29 -0.17 -14.32
CA PHE A 211 -15.34 0.72 -13.80
C PHE A 211 -14.89 2.20 -13.74
N PRO A 212 -14.37 2.77 -14.85
CA PRO A 212 -13.63 4.03 -14.86
C PRO A 212 -14.40 5.24 -14.31
N ASN A 213 -15.73 5.17 -14.29
CA ASN A 213 -16.61 6.27 -13.87
C ASN A 213 -16.88 6.35 -12.35
N LEU A 214 -16.40 5.40 -11.55
CA LEU A 214 -16.75 5.34 -10.11
C LEU A 214 -15.95 6.30 -9.22
N PHE A 215 -14.68 6.54 -9.57
CA PHE A 215 -13.70 7.28 -8.75
C PHE A 215 -13.00 8.36 -9.57
N ASP A 216 -12.86 9.57 -9.01
CA ASP A 216 -12.06 10.66 -9.58
C ASP A 216 -10.56 10.36 -9.55
N GLY A 217 -10.11 9.55 -8.59
CA GLY A 217 -8.74 9.04 -8.57
C GLY A 217 -8.60 7.71 -7.85
N VAL A 218 -7.52 7.00 -8.16
CA VAL A 218 -7.16 5.70 -7.59
C VAL A 218 -5.71 5.77 -7.12
N ILE A 219 -5.48 5.40 -5.86
CA ILE A 219 -4.17 5.19 -5.28
C ILE A 219 -4.02 3.67 -5.09
N SER A 220 -3.05 3.09 -5.79
CA SER A 220 -2.81 1.65 -5.83
C SER A 220 -1.40 1.37 -5.30
N ARG A 221 -1.33 0.98 -4.02
CA ARG A 221 -0.09 0.62 -3.33
C ARG A 221 0.19 -0.88 -3.52
N ALA A 222 1.44 -1.25 -3.80
CA ALA A 222 1.93 -2.63 -3.99
C ALA A 222 0.88 -3.58 -4.63
N PRO A 223 0.40 -3.31 -5.86
CA PRO A 223 -0.75 -4.02 -6.42
C PRO A 223 -0.47 -5.49 -6.70
N ALA A 224 -1.38 -6.36 -6.26
CA ALA A 224 -1.45 -7.76 -6.70
C ALA A 224 -2.07 -7.87 -8.12
N ASN A 225 -1.58 -7.10 -9.10
CA ASN A 225 -2.22 -6.97 -10.41
C ASN A 225 -2.10 -8.22 -11.29
N ALA A 226 -0.91 -8.78 -11.49
CA ALA A 226 -0.74 -10.10 -12.13
C ALA A 226 -0.94 -11.22 -11.09
N TYR A 227 -2.14 -11.26 -10.51
CA TYR A 227 -2.55 -12.12 -9.40
C TYR A 227 -2.32 -13.60 -9.70
N THR A 228 -2.86 -14.13 -10.81
CA THR A 228 -2.76 -15.56 -11.10
C THR A 228 -1.29 -16.02 -11.29
N PRO A 229 -0.43 -15.32 -12.07
CA PRO A 229 1.00 -15.61 -12.12
C PRO A 229 1.71 -15.59 -10.75
N GLN A 230 1.38 -14.66 -9.85
CA GLN A 230 2.01 -14.54 -8.53
C GLN A 230 1.85 -15.82 -7.68
N PHE A 231 0.63 -16.36 -7.61
CA PHE A 231 0.36 -17.53 -6.77
C PHE A 231 0.92 -18.82 -7.37
N LEU A 232 0.95 -18.94 -8.71
CA LEU A 232 1.67 -20.02 -9.38
C LEU A 232 3.20 -19.88 -9.22
N TRP A 233 3.72 -18.66 -9.07
CA TRP A 233 5.14 -18.43 -8.77
C TRP A 233 5.49 -18.92 -7.35
N TYR A 234 4.67 -18.62 -6.34
CA TYR A 234 4.84 -19.22 -4.99
C TYR A 234 4.87 -20.76 -5.06
N GLN A 235 3.93 -21.37 -5.80
CA GLN A 235 3.90 -22.82 -5.96
C GLN A 235 5.24 -23.35 -6.51
N LYS A 236 5.79 -22.66 -7.51
CA LYS A 236 7.09 -22.99 -8.12
C LYS A 236 8.28 -22.76 -7.17
N THR A 237 8.28 -21.72 -6.34
CA THR A 237 9.36 -21.51 -5.35
C THR A 237 9.33 -22.59 -4.26
N TYR A 238 8.16 -23.03 -3.80
CA TYR A 238 8.05 -24.19 -2.91
C TYR A 238 8.53 -25.49 -3.57
N LYS A 239 8.13 -25.78 -4.82
CA LYS A 239 8.65 -26.94 -5.57
C LYS A 239 10.18 -26.89 -5.76
N GLN A 240 10.77 -25.70 -5.83
CA GLN A 240 12.23 -25.52 -5.89
C GLN A 240 12.90 -25.76 -4.52
N LEU A 241 12.45 -25.09 -3.46
CA LEU A 241 13.01 -25.19 -2.11
C LEU A 241 12.90 -26.61 -1.52
N ALA A 242 11.89 -27.39 -1.93
CA ALA A 242 11.70 -28.78 -1.51
C ALA A 242 12.65 -29.79 -2.18
N LYS A 243 13.47 -29.38 -3.17
CA LYS A 243 14.45 -30.27 -3.81
C LYS A 243 15.58 -30.66 -2.84
N PRO A 244 16.17 -31.87 -2.97
CA PRO A 244 17.30 -32.28 -2.14
C PRO A 244 18.45 -31.26 -2.15
N GLY A 245 18.82 -30.77 -0.96
CA GLY A 245 19.89 -29.78 -0.78
C GLY A 245 19.56 -28.34 -1.18
N ALA A 246 18.37 -28.05 -1.71
CA ALA A 246 18.02 -26.74 -2.26
C ALA A 246 17.48 -25.71 -1.24
N ALA A 247 17.19 -26.15 -0.01
CA ALA A 247 16.73 -25.28 1.07
C ALA A 247 17.85 -24.33 1.55
N LEU A 248 17.45 -23.11 1.93
CA LEU A 248 18.35 -22.07 2.42
C LEU A 248 18.17 -21.88 3.94
N SER A 249 19.26 -21.89 4.70
CA SER A 249 19.25 -21.58 6.13
C SER A 249 19.13 -20.06 6.36
N THR A 250 18.66 -19.64 7.53
CA THR A 250 18.69 -18.24 7.96
C THR A 250 20.06 -17.59 7.76
N ALA A 251 21.14 -18.31 8.10
CA ALA A 251 22.50 -17.80 7.97
C ALA A 251 22.96 -17.73 6.50
N LYS A 252 22.56 -18.67 5.63
CA LYS A 252 22.79 -18.56 4.17
C LYS A 252 22.02 -17.40 3.54
N ILE A 253 20.79 -17.14 3.98
CA ILE A 253 20.02 -15.97 3.54
C ILE A 253 20.71 -14.67 3.98
N LYS A 254 21.24 -14.62 5.21
CA LYS A 254 22.07 -13.51 5.66
C LYS A 254 23.35 -13.35 4.81
N THR A 255 24.02 -14.45 4.47
CA THR A 255 25.21 -14.44 3.58
C THR A 255 24.88 -13.90 2.19
N ILE A 256 23.70 -14.22 1.64
CA ILE A 256 23.18 -13.63 0.38
C ILE A 256 22.95 -12.13 0.55
N SER A 257 22.22 -11.71 1.58
CA SER A 257 21.90 -10.28 1.77
C SER A 257 23.14 -9.43 2.07
N ASP A 258 24.07 -9.90 2.90
CA ASP A 258 25.34 -9.22 3.13
C ASP A 258 26.18 -9.10 1.84
N ALA A 259 26.00 -9.99 0.85
CA ALA A 259 26.63 -9.88 -0.46
C ALA A 259 25.92 -8.87 -1.38
N VAL A 260 24.59 -8.82 -1.32
CA VAL A 260 23.77 -7.79 -1.97
C VAL A 260 24.15 -6.41 -1.47
N TYR A 261 24.12 -6.15 -0.15
CA TYR A 261 24.48 -4.84 0.40
C TYR A 261 25.92 -4.43 0.03
N ARG A 262 26.89 -5.35 0.11
CA ARG A 262 28.29 -5.08 -0.32
C ARG A 262 28.44 -4.62 -1.77
N LYS A 263 27.48 -4.94 -2.65
CA LYS A 263 27.48 -4.53 -4.06
C LYS A 263 26.54 -3.39 -4.39
N CYS A 264 25.41 -3.28 -3.68
CA CYS A 264 24.23 -2.60 -4.20
C CYS A 264 23.66 -1.51 -3.29
N ASP A 265 24.13 -1.43 -2.04
CA ASP A 265 23.76 -0.39 -1.07
C ASP A 265 24.21 1.00 -1.58
N ALA A 266 25.53 1.20 -1.70
CA ALA A 266 26.16 2.46 -2.11
C ALA A 266 25.90 2.94 -3.57
N LEU A 267 24.99 2.32 -4.32
CA LEU A 267 24.70 2.68 -5.71
C LEU A 267 23.87 3.96 -5.86
N ASP A 268 23.21 4.43 -4.80
CA ASP A 268 22.54 5.74 -4.75
C ASP A 268 23.42 6.87 -4.14
N GLY A 269 24.60 6.52 -3.66
CA GLY A 269 25.56 7.41 -3.02
C GLY A 269 25.73 7.24 -1.50
N VAL A 270 24.90 6.45 -0.81
CA VAL A 270 25.05 6.18 0.64
C VAL A 270 25.04 4.68 0.96
N ALA A 271 25.73 4.26 2.02
CA ALA A 271 25.66 2.90 2.54
C ALA A 271 24.91 2.92 3.88
N ASP A 272 23.59 2.65 3.84
CA ASP A 272 22.65 2.72 4.97
C ASP A 272 21.77 1.46 5.12
N ARG A 273 22.08 0.38 4.37
CA ARG A 273 21.25 -0.83 4.20
C ARG A 273 19.90 -0.58 3.52
N ILE A 274 19.85 0.35 2.56
CA ILE A 274 18.69 0.64 1.72
C ILE A 274 19.10 0.63 0.24
N VAL A 275 18.84 -0.47 -0.45
CA VAL A 275 19.12 -0.59 -1.91
C VAL A 275 18.12 0.25 -2.71
N SER A 276 18.44 1.52 -2.98
CA SER A 276 17.59 2.42 -3.80
C SER A 276 17.81 2.30 -5.30
N ARG A 277 18.88 1.64 -5.75
CA ARG A 277 19.17 1.34 -7.17
C ARG A 277 19.29 -0.17 -7.46
N PRO A 278 18.24 -0.98 -7.20
CA PRO A 278 18.26 -2.42 -7.51
C PRO A 278 18.35 -2.70 -9.02
N ASP A 279 18.03 -1.72 -9.86
CA ASP A 279 18.20 -1.74 -11.33
C ASP A 279 19.67 -1.75 -11.77
N LEU A 280 20.59 -1.23 -10.94
CA LEU A 280 22.03 -1.25 -11.18
C LEU A 280 22.75 -2.41 -10.45
N CYS A 281 22.03 -3.21 -9.67
CA CYS A 281 22.60 -4.22 -8.79
C CYS A 281 23.06 -5.48 -9.56
N GLN A 282 24.38 -5.58 -9.82
CA GLN A 282 25.00 -6.70 -10.52
C GLN A 282 25.55 -7.78 -9.56
N PHE A 283 24.65 -8.45 -8.84
CA PHE A 283 24.96 -9.60 -7.99
C PHE A 283 24.46 -10.91 -8.64
N ASP A 284 25.28 -11.97 -8.65
CA ASP A 284 24.85 -13.33 -8.98
C ASP A 284 25.09 -14.23 -7.75
N PRO A 285 24.08 -14.96 -7.24
CA PRO A 285 24.26 -15.94 -6.16
C PRO A 285 25.38 -16.97 -6.40
N ALA A 286 25.78 -17.24 -7.65
CA ALA A 286 26.92 -18.10 -7.96
C ALA A 286 28.28 -17.56 -7.45
N GLU A 287 28.40 -16.26 -7.17
CA GLU A 287 29.58 -15.67 -6.53
C GLU A 287 29.81 -16.18 -5.10
N LEU A 288 28.78 -16.77 -4.47
CA LEU A 288 28.83 -17.36 -3.14
C LEU A 288 29.05 -18.88 -3.16
N LYS A 289 29.41 -19.47 -4.31
CA LYS A 289 29.57 -20.93 -4.44
C LYS A 289 30.63 -21.49 -3.48
N CYS A 290 30.29 -22.56 -2.76
CA CYS A 290 31.21 -23.27 -1.88
C CYS A 290 32.42 -23.82 -2.67
N SER A 291 33.63 -23.43 -2.28
CA SER A 291 34.91 -23.91 -2.83
C SER A 291 35.45 -25.17 -2.14
N GLY A 292 34.71 -25.70 -1.16
CA GLY A 292 35.07 -26.86 -0.34
C GLY A 292 33.83 -27.45 0.33
N ALA A 293 33.96 -27.89 1.58
CA ALA A 293 32.81 -28.34 2.37
C ALA A 293 31.76 -27.23 2.53
N GLU A 294 30.48 -27.61 2.61
CA GLU A 294 29.38 -26.67 2.82
C GLU A 294 29.47 -25.99 4.19
N SER A 295 29.14 -24.70 4.22
CA SER A 295 28.97 -23.91 5.44
C SER A 295 27.88 -22.86 5.23
N ASP A 296 27.51 -22.13 6.28
CA ASP A 296 26.57 -21.00 6.17
C ASP A 296 27.15 -19.80 5.40
N ALA A 297 28.47 -19.73 5.23
CA ALA A 297 29.17 -18.67 4.50
C ALA A 297 29.23 -18.89 2.98
N CYS A 298 28.62 -19.96 2.45
CA CYS A 298 28.60 -20.27 1.03
C CYS A 298 27.33 -21.05 0.62
N LEU A 299 27.09 -21.14 -0.69
CA LEU A 299 25.96 -21.83 -1.29
C LEU A 299 26.41 -23.06 -2.11
N THR A 300 25.61 -24.13 -2.06
CA THR A 300 25.70 -25.26 -3.00
C THR A 300 24.98 -24.95 -4.31
N ASP A 301 25.22 -25.72 -5.38
CA ASP A 301 24.53 -25.49 -6.67
C ASP A 301 22.98 -25.49 -6.56
N PRO A 302 22.32 -26.43 -5.84
CA PRO A 302 20.88 -26.37 -5.61
C PRO A 302 20.41 -25.12 -4.83
N GLN A 303 21.26 -24.56 -3.95
CA GLN A 303 20.98 -23.32 -3.22
C GLN A 303 21.14 -22.08 -4.09
N ILE A 304 22.10 -22.08 -5.01
CA ILE A 304 22.28 -21.04 -6.05
C ILE A 304 21.06 -21.02 -6.98
N ASP A 305 20.58 -22.19 -7.41
CA ASP A 305 19.36 -22.29 -8.22
C ASP A 305 18.11 -21.82 -7.46
N SER A 306 18.01 -22.11 -6.16
CA SER A 306 16.95 -21.56 -5.30
C SER A 306 17.02 -20.04 -5.24
N ALA A 307 18.19 -19.45 -4.94
CA ALA A 307 18.38 -18.00 -4.90
C ALA A 307 18.04 -17.33 -6.25
N ARG A 308 18.52 -17.88 -7.36
CA ARG A 308 18.21 -17.39 -8.72
C ARG A 308 16.71 -17.50 -9.07
N THR A 309 15.97 -18.46 -8.50
CA THR A 309 14.52 -18.57 -8.70
C THR A 309 13.74 -17.39 -8.09
N PHE A 310 14.32 -16.64 -7.15
CA PHE A 310 13.73 -15.42 -6.61
C PHE A 310 14.02 -14.18 -7.46
N TYR A 311 15.26 -14.00 -7.93
CA TYR A 311 15.68 -12.81 -8.69
C TYR A 311 15.39 -12.88 -10.20
N ALA A 312 15.21 -14.08 -10.77
CA ALA A 312 14.99 -14.24 -12.21
C ALA A 312 13.50 -14.15 -12.60
N ALA A 313 13.24 -13.51 -13.75
CA ALA A 313 11.94 -13.59 -14.42
C ALA A 313 11.61 -15.06 -14.72
N THR A 314 10.44 -15.51 -14.26
CA THR A 314 10.11 -16.92 -14.12
C THR A 314 8.91 -17.30 -14.97
N ASN A 315 9.10 -18.20 -15.93
CA ASN A 315 8.03 -18.79 -16.73
C ASN A 315 7.28 -19.89 -15.95
N ILE A 316 5.96 -19.94 -16.10
CA ILE A 316 5.03 -20.78 -15.33
C ILE A 316 3.91 -21.31 -16.26
N ALA A 317 3.27 -22.42 -15.89
CA ALA A 317 2.27 -23.13 -16.71
C ALA A 317 2.75 -23.33 -18.16
N ASN A 318 3.90 -23.98 -18.32
CA ASN A 318 4.61 -24.18 -19.59
C ASN A 318 4.83 -22.92 -20.46
N GLY A 319 5.00 -21.76 -19.81
CA GLY A 319 5.26 -20.48 -20.48
C GLY A 319 4.01 -19.71 -20.87
N SER A 320 2.82 -20.17 -20.45
CA SER A 320 1.57 -19.39 -20.58
C SER A 320 1.64 -18.06 -19.80
N TYR A 321 2.45 -18.03 -18.74
CA TYR A 321 2.64 -16.86 -17.87
C TYR A 321 4.10 -16.66 -17.52
N THR A 322 4.49 -15.40 -17.35
CA THR A 322 5.79 -14.99 -16.81
C THR A 322 5.57 -14.07 -15.61
N TRP A 323 6.22 -14.37 -14.49
CA TRP A 323 6.26 -13.50 -13.30
C TRP A 323 7.64 -12.82 -13.23
N PRO A 324 7.72 -11.50 -12.99
CA PRO A 324 9.01 -10.82 -12.80
C PRO A 324 9.78 -11.37 -11.59
N GLY A 325 11.10 -11.31 -11.63
CA GLY A 325 11.92 -11.57 -10.44
C GLY A 325 11.74 -10.49 -9.36
N PHE A 326 12.13 -10.79 -8.13
CA PHE A 326 12.22 -9.81 -7.06
C PHE A 326 13.47 -8.93 -7.24
N PRO A 327 13.40 -7.62 -6.94
CA PRO A 327 14.59 -6.79 -6.81
C PRO A 327 15.45 -7.23 -5.63
N TYR A 328 16.72 -6.83 -5.64
CA TYR A 328 17.65 -7.09 -4.55
C TYR A 328 17.44 -6.13 -3.36
N GLY A 329 17.80 -6.59 -2.16
CA GLY A 329 17.76 -5.82 -0.91
C GLY A 329 16.59 -6.18 0.02
N GLY A 330 15.68 -7.05 -0.43
CA GLY A 330 14.54 -7.53 0.36
C GLY A 330 14.75 -8.87 1.06
N GLU A 331 15.98 -9.38 1.11
CA GLU A 331 16.26 -10.76 1.55
C GLU A 331 16.05 -10.98 3.04
N GLU A 332 16.34 -9.97 3.86
CA GLU A 332 16.28 -10.00 5.32
C GLU A 332 15.83 -8.64 5.87
N GLN A 333 15.27 -8.67 7.08
CA GLN A 333 15.04 -7.48 7.89
C GLN A 333 15.63 -7.72 9.28
N GLN A 334 16.66 -6.94 9.63
CA GLN A 334 17.32 -6.95 10.95
C GLN A 334 17.80 -8.34 11.39
N GLY A 335 18.45 -9.07 10.49
CA GLY A 335 18.98 -10.42 10.66
C GLY A 335 17.94 -11.54 10.47
N THR A 336 16.68 -11.20 10.22
CA THR A 336 15.58 -12.17 10.06
C THR A 336 15.19 -12.28 8.58
N PRO A 337 15.22 -13.49 7.97
CA PRO A 337 14.77 -13.68 6.58
C PRO A 337 13.35 -13.16 6.35
N THR A 338 13.13 -12.41 5.28
CA THR A 338 11.76 -12.03 4.90
C THR A 338 10.99 -13.24 4.36
N HIS A 339 9.66 -13.14 4.28
CA HIS A 339 8.85 -14.25 3.81
C HIS A 339 8.99 -14.54 2.30
N MET A 340 9.78 -13.76 1.53
CA MET A 340 10.04 -14.05 0.11
C MET A 340 10.60 -15.47 -0.08
N TRP A 341 11.42 -15.93 0.87
CA TRP A 341 12.06 -17.25 0.89
C TRP A 341 11.11 -18.42 1.25
N GLY A 342 9.83 -18.30 0.91
CA GLY A 342 8.81 -19.32 1.17
C GLY A 342 8.25 -19.27 2.60
N GLY A 343 8.08 -18.09 3.19
CA GLY A 343 7.49 -17.93 4.53
C GLY A 343 6.03 -18.39 4.65
N ALA A 344 5.53 -18.53 5.89
CA ALA A 344 4.19 -19.09 6.13
C ALA A 344 3.05 -18.36 5.41
N ILE A 345 3.17 -17.04 5.21
CA ILE A 345 2.16 -16.20 4.53
C ILE A 345 2.06 -16.57 3.04
N SER A 346 3.18 -16.66 2.31
CA SER A 346 3.16 -17.10 0.91
C SER A 346 2.66 -18.54 0.77
N LYS A 347 2.89 -19.41 1.77
CA LYS A 347 2.35 -20.77 1.76
C LYS A 347 0.83 -20.78 1.89
N LEU A 348 0.28 -20.06 2.88
CA LEU A 348 -1.17 -19.94 3.09
C LEU A 348 -1.88 -19.41 1.86
N LEU A 349 -1.30 -18.37 1.24
CA LEU A 349 -1.79 -17.77 0.01
C LEU A 349 -1.79 -18.78 -1.16
N MET A 350 -0.65 -19.43 -1.39
CA MET A 350 -0.48 -20.46 -2.42
C MET A 350 -1.43 -21.65 -2.23
N ASP A 351 -1.49 -22.22 -1.03
CA ASP A 351 -2.37 -23.34 -0.70
C ASP A 351 -3.84 -23.01 -1.00
N GLY A 352 -4.29 -21.82 -0.58
CA GLY A 352 -5.66 -21.34 -0.78
C GLY A 352 -6.00 -21.15 -2.27
N PHE A 353 -5.10 -20.54 -3.04
CA PHE A 353 -5.32 -20.32 -4.47
C PHE A 353 -5.31 -21.63 -5.26
N ILE A 354 -4.31 -22.48 -5.05
CA ILE A 354 -4.17 -23.72 -5.81
C ILE A 354 -5.35 -24.67 -5.54
N ARG A 355 -5.78 -24.85 -4.27
CA ARG A 355 -6.92 -25.72 -3.92
C ARG A 355 -8.24 -25.19 -4.44
N TYR A 356 -8.61 -23.97 -4.06
CA TYR A 356 -10.00 -23.51 -4.21
C TYR A 356 -10.24 -22.69 -5.48
N PHE A 357 -9.23 -21.97 -5.99
CA PHE A 357 -9.36 -21.20 -7.22
C PHE A 357 -8.99 -22.06 -8.43
N VAL A 358 -7.82 -22.72 -8.43
CA VAL A 358 -7.28 -23.45 -9.60
C VAL A 358 -7.86 -24.86 -9.71
N ALA A 359 -7.66 -25.71 -8.70
CA ALA A 359 -8.10 -27.11 -8.74
C ALA A 359 -9.61 -27.28 -8.53
N GLN A 360 -10.21 -26.37 -7.75
CA GLN A 360 -11.55 -26.48 -7.18
C GLN A 360 -11.75 -27.75 -6.33
N ASP A 361 -10.65 -28.26 -5.75
CA ASP A 361 -10.59 -29.44 -4.89
C ASP A 361 -9.93 -29.07 -3.55
N PRO A 362 -10.66 -29.13 -2.42
CA PRO A 362 -10.09 -28.89 -1.09
C PRO A 362 -8.99 -29.89 -0.68
N MET A 363 -8.94 -31.08 -1.28
CA MET A 363 -8.09 -32.21 -0.87
C MET A 363 -6.77 -32.33 -1.63
N VAL A 364 -6.63 -31.67 -2.79
CA VAL A 364 -5.38 -31.73 -3.60
C VAL A 364 -4.18 -31.23 -2.80
N ASP A 365 -3.01 -31.86 -3.00
CA ASP A 365 -1.73 -31.30 -2.54
C ASP A 365 -1.28 -30.22 -3.54
N PRO A 366 -1.19 -28.93 -3.11
CA PRO A 366 -0.75 -27.83 -3.96
C PRO A 366 0.61 -28.05 -4.61
N LEU A 367 1.51 -28.85 -4.00
CA LEU A 367 2.85 -29.09 -4.53
C LEU A 367 2.91 -30.22 -5.57
N THR A 368 1.81 -30.96 -5.78
CA THR A 368 1.70 -32.00 -6.83
C THR A 368 0.88 -31.58 -8.04
N LEU A 369 0.09 -30.51 -7.94
CA LEU A 369 -0.67 -29.97 -9.07
C LEU A 369 0.29 -29.40 -10.13
N GLU A 370 0.11 -29.77 -11.40
CA GLU A 370 0.84 -29.19 -12.53
C GLU A 370 -0.05 -28.19 -13.30
N PRO A 371 0.22 -26.87 -13.25
CA PRO A 371 -0.69 -25.82 -13.73
C PRO A 371 -1.05 -25.91 -15.23
N GLU A 372 -0.21 -26.51 -16.07
CA GLU A 372 -0.48 -26.74 -17.49
C GLU A 372 -1.74 -27.57 -17.77
N HIS A 373 -2.13 -28.47 -16.86
CA HIS A 373 -3.37 -29.24 -16.97
C HIS A 373 -4.62 -28.38 -16.66
N TYR A 374 -4.44 -27.18 -16.11
CA TYR A 374 -5.51 -26.27 -15.67
C TYR A 374 -5.59 -24.98 -16.52
N THR A 375 -4.88 -24.89 -17.65
CA THR A 375 -4.79 -23.69 -18.51
C THR A 375 -6.13 -23.01 -18.79
N ALA A 376 -7.20 -23.74 -19.11
CA ALA A 376 -8.53 -23.16 -19.33
C ALA A 376 -9.07 -22.41 -18.09
N ARG A 377 -8.88 -22.97 -16.89
CA ARG A 377 -9.27 -22.36 -15.61
C ARG A 377 -8.34 -21.21 -15.22
N LEU A 378 -7.04 -21.31 -15.49
CA LEU A 378 -6.09 -20.21 -15.29
C LEU A 378 -6.44 -19.00 -16.17
N ASN A 379 -6.77 -19.23 -17.45
CA ASN A 379 -7.19 -18.16 -18.37
C ASN A 379 -8.49 -17.49 -17.91
N GLN A 380 -9.42 -18.26 -17.33
CA GLN A 380 -10.63 -17.71 -16.68
C GLN A 380 -10.26 -16.84 -15.48
N LEU A 381 -9.40 -17.33 -14.57
CA LEU A 381 -8.96 -16.61 -13.37
C LEU A 381 -8.22 -15.30 -13.72
N VAL A 382 -7.35 -15.31 -14.73
CA VAL A 382 -6.68 -14.09 -15.24
C VAL A 382 -7.69 -13.10 -15.81
N THR A 383 -8.64 -13.56 -16.63
CA THR A 383 -9.70 -12.67 -17.14
C THR A 383 -10.54 -12.09 -16.00
N MET A 384 -10.76 -12.87 -14.94
CA MET A 384 -11.66 -12.55 -13.84
C MET A 384 -11.04 -11.65 -12.76
N ILE A 385 -9.85 -11.98 -12.26
CA ILE A 385 -9.24 -11.44 -11.04
C ILE A 385 -8.08 -10.48 -11.34
N ASP A 386 -7.24 -10.80 -12.33
CA ASP A 386 -6.03 -10.04 -12.65
C ASP A 386 -6.36 -8.64 -13.21
N ALA A 387 -5.54 -7.66 -12.82
CA ALA A 387 -5.70 -6.24 -13.12
C ALA A 387 -4.56 -5.73 -14.02
N VAL A 388 -4.28 -6.46 -15.11
CA VAL A 388 -3.10 -6.25 -15.97
C VAL A 388 -3.37 -5.47 -17.26
N ASN A 389 -4.59 -4.99 -17.51
CA ASN A 389 -4.92 -4.27 -18.74
C ASN A 389 -4.30 -2.84 -18.73
N PRO A 390 -3.38 -2.49 -19.65
CA PRO A 390 -2.80 -1.16 -19.69
C PRO A 390 -3.74 -0.10 -20.31
N ASP A 391 -4.85 -0.51 -20.94
CA ASP A 391 -5.79 0.43 -21.53
C ASP A 391 -6.65 1.15 -20.47
N LEU A 392 -6.17 2.33 -20.07
CA LEU A 392 -6.87 3.26 -19.19
C LEU A 392 -7.52 4.43 -19.97
N THR A 393 -7.76 4.29 -21.29
CA THR A 393 -8.26 5.38 -22.14
C THR A 393 -9.56 6.00 -21.62
N GLN A 394 -10.52 5.18 -21.17
CA GLN A 394 -11.79 5.69 -20.63
C GLN A 394 -11.60 6.43 -19.29
N PHE A 395 -10.77 5.87 -18.40
CA PHE A 395 -10.44 6.49 -17.10
C PHE A 395 -9.74 7.84 -17.29
N ARG A 396 -8.77 7.90 -18.20
CA ARG A 396 -8.11 9.15 -18.62
C ARG A 396 -9.09 10.14 -19.24
N ALA A 397 -9.97 9.69 -20.14
CA ALA A 397 -10.87 10.57 -20.90
C ALA A 397 -11.89 11.31 -20.01
N ARG A 398 -12.36 10.68 -18.92
CA ARG A 398 -13.22 11.33 -17.90
C ARG A 398 -12.43 12.15 -16.87
N GLY A 399 -11.11 12.30 -17.02
CA GLY A 399 -10.23 13.06 -16.14
C GLY A 399 -9.70 12.32 -14.91
N GLY A 400 -9.88 11.00 -14.83
CA GLY A 400 -9.44 10.18 -13.70
C GLY A 400 -7.92 10.17 -13.51
N LYS A 401 -7.47 10.12 -12.24
CA LYS A 401 -6.05 10.13 -11.85
C LYS A 401 -5.60 8.82 -11.19
N LEU A 402 -4.41 8.32 -11.50
CA LEU A 402 -3.84 7.10 -10.92
C LEU A 402 -2.50 7.41 -10.27
N ILE A 403 -2.36 7.09 -8.98
CA ILE A 403 -1.07 6.98 -8.31
C ILE A 403 -0.76 5.49 -8.14
N LEU A 404 0.35 5.03 -8.72
CA LEU A 404 0.97 3.77 -8.36
C LEU A 404 2.03 4.04 -7.29
N TRP A 405 2.15 3.16 -6.31
CA TRP A 405 3.23 3.19 -5.32
C TRP A 405 3.67 1.77 -4.98
N THR A 406 4.96 1.52 -4.75
CA THR A 406 5.42 0.23 -4.21
C THR A 406 6.67 0.36 -3.36
N GLY A 407 6.78 -0.47 -2.32
CA GLY A 407 8.03 -0.72 -1.63
C GLY A 407 8.98 -1.54 -2.52
N LEU A 408 10.27 -1.23 -2.48
CA LEU A 408 11.29 -1.98 -3.24
C LEU A 408 11.79 -3.24 -2.51
N THR A 409 11.56 -3.37 -1.21
CA THR A 409 11.85 -4.60 -0.44
C THR A 409 10.56 -5.37 -0.10
N ASP A 410 9.50 -5.14 -0.87
CA ASP A 410 8.27 -5.92 -0.79
C ASP A 410 8.57 -7.41 -1.07
N TRP A 411 8.47 -8.20 0.00
CA TRP A 411 8.76 -9.63 0.03
C TRP A 411 7.58 -10.52 -0.38
N LEU A 412 6.40 -9.93 -0.63
CA LEU A 412 5.20 -10.64 -1.04
C LEU A 412 4.90 -10.40 -2.53
N ILE A 413 5.04 -9.16 -2.99
CA ILE A 413 4.71 -8.72 -4.35
C ILE A 413 5.91 -7.96 -4.90
N THR A 414 6.64 -8.56 -5.84
CA THR A 414 7.79 -7.90 -6.46
C THR A 414 7.40 -6.52 -7.02
N ALA A 415 8.18 -5.50 -6.64
CA ALA A 415 8.06 -4.15 -7.21
C ALA A 415 8.09 -4.16 -8.75
N ASN A 416 8.80 -5.13 -9.35
CA ASN A 416 8.90 -5.28 -10.80
C ASN A 416 7.57 -5.60 -11.48
N ASN A 417 6.58 -6.17 -10.77
CA ASN A 417 5.21 -6.38 -11.29
C ASN A 417 4.42 -5.06 -11.40
N ALA A 418 4.61 -4.12 -10.47
CA ALA A 418 4.06 -2.77 -10.57
C ALA A 418 4.78 -1.94 -11.65
N THR A 419 6.11 -2.07 -11.74
CA THR A 419 6.94 -1.40 -12.77
C THR A 419 6.62 -1.88 -14.19
N ASP A 420 6.44 -3.18 -14.40
CA ASP A 420 6.02 -3.77 -15.69
C ASP A 420 4.64 -3.22 -16.12
N TYR A 421 3.66 -3.22 -15.20
CA TYR A 421 2.34 -2.64 -15.47
C TYR A 421 2.43 -1.14 -15.80
N TYR A 422 3.19 -0.35 -15.04
CA TYR A 422 3.40 1.07 -15.33
C TYR A 422 4.01 1.28 -16.72
N THR A 423 5.07 0.52 -17.07
CA THR A 423 5.73 0.61 -18.37
C THR A 423 4.77 0.29 -19.53
N LYS A 424 3.87 -0.69 -19.35
CA LYS A 424 2.81 -1.03 -20.30
C LYS A 424 1.76 0.08 -20.43
N VAL A 425 1.32 0.68 -19.32
CA VAL A 425 0.40 1.84 -19.34
C VAL A 425 1.05 3.04 -20.04
N VAL A 426 2.31 3.36 -19.74
CA VAL A 426 3.07 4.44 -20.38
C VAL A 426 3.19 4.21 -21.89
N THR A 427 3.48 2.98 -22.31
CA THR A 427 3.55 2.59 -23.73
C THR A 427 2.20 2.77 -24.42
N HIS A 428 1.12 2.25 -23.83
CA HIS A 428 -0.24 2.33 -24.38
C HIS A 428 -0.78 3.77 -24.42
N ALA A 429 -0.41 4.61 -23.46
CA ALA A 429 -0.81 6.02 -23.40
C ALA A 429 -0.20 6.89 -24.52
N GLY A 430 0.82 6.40 -25.24
CA GLY A 430 1.59 7.16 -26.23
C GLY A 430 2.93 7.72 -25.72
N GLY A 431 3.44 7.24 -24.58
CA GLY A 431 4.70 7.64 -23.98
C GLY A 431 4.56 8.53 -22.73
N GLN A 432 5.69 8.82 -22.08
CA GLN A 432 5.75 9.44 -20.75
C GLN A 432 4.93 10.74 -20.63
N ALA A 433 5.05 11.64 -21.60
CA ALA A 433 4.35 12.93 -21.60
C ALA A 433 2.81 12.81 -21.70
N GLU A 434 2.31 11.69 -22.22
CA GLU A 434 0.87 11.38 -22.26
C GLU A 434 0.41 10.62 -21.01
N ALA A 435 1.28 9.80 -20.42
CA ALA A 435 1.07 9.12 -19.15
C ALA A 435 0.99 10.11 -17.97
N ASP A 436 1.96 11.03 -17.87
CA ASP A 436 2.08 12.05 -16.81
C ASP A 436 0.83 12.93 -16.63
N LYS A 437 -0.06 12.98 -17.63
CA LYS A 437 -1.34 13.70 -17.55
C LYS A 437 -2.35 13.03 -16.61
N PHE A 438 -2.21 11.74 -16.32
CA PHE A 438 -3.19 10.95 -15.58
C PHE A 438 -2.61 9.80 -14.72
N VAL A 439 -1.35 9.39 -14.90
CA VAL A 439 -0.70 8.38 -14.05
C VAL A 439 0.71 8.79 -13.63
N GLU A 440 0.98 8.74 -12.32
CA GLU A 440 2.34 8.85 -11.76
C GLU A 440 2.65 7.60 -10.91
N TYR A 441 3.92 7.19 -10.88
CA TYR A 441 4.39 6.01 -10.16
C TYR A 441 5.54 6.40 -9.23
N PHE A 442 5.53 5.88 -8.01
CA PHE A 442 6.53 6.16 -6.99
C PHE A 442 7.08 4.86 -6.39
N THR A 443 8.39 4.78 -6.22
CA THR A 443 9.07 3.65 -5.58
C THR A 443 9.63 4.06 -4.23
N ALA A 444 9.52 3.18 -3.23
CA ALA A 444 10.00 3.42 -1.87
C ALA A 444 11.12 2.43 -1.51
N PRO A 445 12.41 2.83 -1.60
CA PRO A 445 13.54 2.03 -1.18
C PRO A 445 13.44 1.57 0.28
N GLY A 446 13.83 0.31 0.53
CA GLY A 446 13.84 -0.28 1.89
C GLY A 446 12.47 -0.51 2.52
N VAL A 447 11.38 -0.27 1.79
CA VAL A 447 10.00 -0.47 2.27
C VAL A 447 9.48 -1.84 1.84
N ASN A 448 8.92 -2.56 2.82
CA ASN A 448 8.39 -3.91 2.70
C ASN A 448 6.94 -3.91 2.16
N HIS A 449 6.25 -5.05 2.25
CA HIS A 449 4.88 -5.19 1.75
C HIS A 449 3.91 -4.22 2.44
N CYS A 450 3.43 -3.24 1.67
CA CYS A 450 2.61 -2.11 2.09
C CYS A 450 3.23 -1.12 3.11
N ALA A 451 3.97 -1.61 4.10
CA ALA A 451 4.53 -0.83 5.19
C ALA A 451 5.73 -1.52 5.85
N GLY A 452 6.44 -0.81 6.72
CA GLY A 452 7.62 -1.30 7.44
C GLY A 452 8.84 -1.54 6.54
N GLY A 453 9.90 -2.10 7.12
CA GLY A 453 11.20 -2.28 6.47
C GLY A 453 12.29 -1.42 7.14
N THR A 454 13.40 -1.21 6.44
CA THR A 454 14.47 -0.28 6.85
C THR A 454 14.24 1.14 6.33
N GLY A 455 13.45 1.29 5.28
CA GLY A 455 13.19 2.55 4.60
C GLY A 455 12.00 3.36 5.12
N ALA A 456 11.71 4.44 4.39
CA ALA A 456 10.67 5.41 4.73
C ALA A 456 9.30 4.97 4.17
N ASP A 457 8.49 4.30 5.01
CA ASP A 457 7.24 3.64 4.60
C ASP A 457 5.99 4.54 4.60
N THR A 458 5.95 5.55 5.49
CA THR A 458 4.75 6.35 5.75
C THR A 458 4.74 7.62 4.90
N VAL A 459 3.73 7.79 4.06
CA VAL A 459 3.57 8.95 3.16
C VAL A 459 2.09 9.21 2.81
N ASP A 460 1.67 10.47 2.81
CA ASP A 460 0.35 10.90 2.33
C ASP A 460 0.33 10.99 0.81
N LEU A 461 -0.50 10.15 0.17
CA LEU A 461 -0.82 10.20 -1.25
C LEU A 461 -2.24 10.72 -1.49
N VAL A 462 -3.08 10.77 -0.44
CA VAL A 462 -4.48 11.19 -0.49
C VAL A 462 -4.60 12.71 -0.64
N GLY A 463 -3.82 13.49 0.10
CA GLY A 463 -3.73 14.94 -0.10
C GLY A 463 -3.32 15.32 -1.53
N PRO A 464 -2.14 14.87 -2.00
CA PRO A 464 -1.67 15.11 -3.36
C PRO A 464 -2.61 14.59 -4.46
N MET A 465 -3.35 13.49 -4.23
CA MET A 465 -4.37 13.02 -5.16
C MET A 465 -5.54 14.01 -5.28
N PHE A 466 -6.07 14.55 -4.18
CA PHE A 466 -7.12 15.57 -4.23
C PHE A 466 -6.62 16.87 -4.89
N ASP A 467 -5.38 17.30 -4.62
CA ASP A 467 -4.77 18.45 -5.29
C ASP A 467 -4.64 18.23 -6.81
N TRP A 468 -4.35 17.00 -7.26
CA TRP A 468 -4.27 16.69 -8.69
C TRP A 468 -5.63 16.64 -9.39
N ILE A 469 -6.68 16.21 -8.67
CA ILE A 469 -8.06 16.14 -9.15
C ILE A 469 -8.72 17.53 -9.20
N GLU A 470 -8.49 18.36 -8.17
CA GLU A 470 -9.21 19.62 -7.95
C GLU A 470 -8.44 20.84 -8.47
N LYS A 471 -7.11 20.85 -8.32
CA LYS A 471 -6.23 21.99 -8.61
C LYS A 471 -5.31 21.73 -9.80
N GLY A 472 -5.27 20.48 -10.30
CA GLY A 472 -4.45 20.07 -11.44
C GLY A 472 -2.97 19.85 -11.13
N VAL A 473 -2.55 19.98 -9.87
CA VAL A 473 -1.14 19.86 -9.43
C VAL A 473 -0.78 18.39 -9.25
N PRO A 474 0.13 17.80 -10.04
CA PRO A 474 0.49 16.39 -9.90
C PRO A 474 1.27 16.12 -8.60
N PRO A 475 1.18 14.92 -8.00
CA PRO A 475 1.88 14.56 -6.77
C PRO A 475 3.40 14.78 -6.82
N SER A 476 4.03 14.59 -7.98
CA SER A 476 5.46 14.89 -8.21
C SER A 476 5.86 16.36 -7.95
N GLN A 477 4.90 17.29 -7.93
CA GLN A 477 5.11 18.71 -7.58
C GLN A 477 4.76 19.04 -6.13
N ALA A 478 4.19 18.11 -5.36
CA ALA A 478 3.74 18.34 -3.98
C ALA A 478 4.86 18.28 -2.92
N GLY A 479 6.12 17.99 -3.33
CA GLY A 479 7.25 17.93 -2.41
C GLY A 479 7.14 16.79 -1.37
N MET A 480 6.54 15.67 -1.74
CA MET A 480 6.24 14.55 -0.83
C MET A 480 7.50 14.00 -0.17
N VAL A 481 7.51 13.96 1.17
CA VAL A 481 8.53 13.28 1.98
C VAL A 481 7.89 12.08 2.67
N ALA A 482 8.48 10.90 2.49
CA ALA A 482 8.14 9.71 3.26
C ALA A 482 8.96 9.67 4.55
N THR A 483 8.41 9.08 5.63
CA THR A 483 9.10 8.87 6.92
C THR A 483 8.90 7.43 7.39
N GLN A 484 9.93 6.85 8.01
CA GLN A 484 9.88 5.52 8.63
C GLN A 484 9.01 5.51 9.89
N SER A 485 7.97 4.67 9.92
CA SER A 485 7.05 4.50 11.04
C SER A 485 7.72 3.95 12.31
N THR A 486 8.64 3.01 12.11
CA THR A 486 9.15 2.11 13.15
C THR A 486 10.66 1.93 13.03
N PRO A 487 11.48 2.94 13.41
CA PRO A 487 12.94 2.78 13.51
C PRO A 487 13.33 1.78 14.62
N LEU A 488 14.58 1.30 14.61
CA LEU A 488 15.10 0.53 15.73
C LEU A 488 15.25 1.36 17.01
N PRO A 489 15.31 0.72 18.20
CA PRO A 489 15.61 1.39 19.45
C PRO A 489 16.93 2.19 19.37
N ASN A 490 16.84 3.49 19.64
CA ASN A 490 17.92 4.49 19.57
C ASN A 490 18.35 4.93 18.16
N GLU A 491 17.71 4.46 17.08
CA GLU A 491 17.88 5.01 15.73
C GLU A 491 16.88 6.15 15.47
N LYS A 492 17.21 7.03 14.52
CA LYS A 492 16.29 8.06 14.02
C LYS A 492 15.38 7.44 12.94
N PRO A 493 14.11 7.89 12.81
CA PRO A 493 13.32 7.62 11.62
C PRO A 493 14.03 8.07 10.34
N VAL A 494 14.21 7.16 9.39
CA VAL A 494 14.68 7.50 8.04
C VAL A 494 13.61 8.31 7.30
N LYS A 495 14.00 9.42 6.67
CA LYS A 495 13.16 10.22 5.77
C LYS A 495 13.73 10.24 4.36
N ARG A 496 12.88 10.17 3.34
CA ARG A 496 13.30 10.25 1.93
C ARG A 496 12.30 11.11 1.12
N PRO A 497 12.76 11.95 0.18
CA PRO A 497 11.86 12.54 -0.81
C PRO A 497 11.30 11.42 -1.70
N LEU A 498 9.99 11.41 -1.91
CA LEU A 498 9.31 10.37 -2.70
C LEU A 498 9.35 10.72 -4.18
N CYS A 499 10.37 10.22 -4.89
CA CYS A 499 10.64 10.57 -6.28
C CYS A 499 9.72 9.84 -7.27
N LYS A 500 9.30 10.54 -8.33
CA LYS A 500 8.50 9.93 -9.40
C LYS A 500 9.38 9.04 -10.29
N TYR A 501 9.05 7.75 -10.35
CA TYR A 501 9.68 6.77 -11.22
C TYR A 501 9.71 7.28 -12.68
N PRO A 502 10.86 7.19 -13.39
CA PRO A 502 12.07 6.45 -13.01
C PRO A 502 13.06 7.21 -12.13
N GLN A 503 12.76 8.42 -11.66
CA GLN A 503 13.65 9.14 -10.73
C GLN A 503 13.77 8.44 -9.38
N TYR A 504 14.93 8.60 -8.73
CA TYR A 504 15.24 8.05 -7.41
C TYR A 504 15.85 9.12 -6.50
N ALA A 505 15.77 8.91 -5.19
CA ALA A 505 16.43 9.76 -4.20
C ALA A 505 17.92 9.43 -4.15
N ARG A 506 18.77 10.32 -4.69
CA ARG A 506 20.23 10.19 -4.63
C ARG A 506 20.76 10.95 -3.42
N TYR A 507 21.74 10.38 -2.71
CA TYR A 507 22.41 11.09 -1.61
C TYR A 507 23.32 12.20 -2.16
N ASN A 508 23.28 13.38 -1.53
CA ASN A 508 24.01 14.58 -1.98
C ASN A 508 25.52 14.54 -1.63
N GLY A 509 26.00 13.48 -0.97
CA GLY A 509 27.38 13.37 -0.48
C GLY A 509 27.66 14.13 0.82
N MET A 510 26.65 14.84 1.36
CA MET A 510 26.72 15.65 2.57
C MET A 510 25.34 15.75 3.25
N GLY A 511 25.35 15.97 4.57
CA GLY A 511 24.15 16.01 5.40
C GLY A 511 24.06 14.80 6.33
N ASP A 512 22.94 14.68 7.05
CA ASP A 512 22.62 13.48 7.84
C ASP A 512 21.84 12.51 6.94
N PRO A 513 22.32 11.26 6.72
CA PRO A 513 21.65 10.32 5.84
C PRO A 513 20.28 9.85 6.35
N THR A 514 19.84 10.18 7.57
CA THR A 514 18.45 9.93 7.99
C THR A 514 17.47 11.03 7.57
N GLU A 515 17.95 12.19 7.10
CA GLU A 515 17.11 13.36 6.78
C GLU A 515 16.92 13.52 5.26
N ASP A 516 15.72 13.88 4.82
CA ASP A 516 15.34 14.00 3.40
C ASP A 516 16.10 15.10 2.66
N SER A 517 16.43 16.21 3.34
CA SER A 517 17.22 17.32 2.81
C SER A 517 18.65 16.95 2.39
N SER A 518 19.16 15.80 2.80
CA SER A 518 20.45 15.25 2.37
C SER A 518 20.39 14.52 1.02
N PHE A 519 19.21 14.46 0.40
CA PHE A 519 18.94 13.76 -0.86
C PHE A 519 18.38 14.71 -1.93
N THR A 520 18.33 14.25 -3.18
CA THR A 520 17.62 14.94 -4.27
C THR A 520 17.09 13.92 -5.27
N CYS A 521 15.88 14.14 -5.77
CA CYS A 521 15.31 13.31 -6.84
C CYS A 521 16.03 13.58 -8.16
N VAL A 522 16.68 12.55 -8.71
CA VAL A 522 17.40 12.62 -9.98
C VAL A 522 16.96 11.51 -10.92
N THR A 523 17.08 11.78 -12.23
CA THR A 523 16.89 10.79 -13.30
C THR A 523 18.01 9.72 -13.24
N PRO A 524 17.74 8.45 -13.59
CA PRO A 524 18.68 7.31 -13.52
C PRO A 524 20.09 7.50 -14.05
#